data_AF-A0A1G9SV21-F1
#
_entry.id   AF-A0A1G9SV21-F1
#
_cell.length_a   1.000
_cell.length_b   1.000
_cell.length_c   1.000
_cell.angle_alpha   90.00
_cell.angle_beta   90.00
_cell.angle_gamma   90.00
#
_symmetry.space_group_name_H-M   'P 1'
#
loop_
_entity.id
_entity.type
_entity.pdbx_description
1 polymer ?
#
loop_
_entity_poly.entity_id
_entity_poly.type
_entity_poly.pdbx_seq_one_letter_code
_entity_poly.pdbx_strand_id
1 'polypeptide(L)'
;MKRRNVIKGLALLPVAGSILPQKSVLAAPVAETVSSVTVSPVTEASFMAETNIFRRIGVEPVINCMGTYTIIGGSIERTAVREAMEAAAHNFVQYDELADAIGQRLADLTGAEWGMVSAGCAAGLKHITAACVTGGNPEKLIRIPDLTGFEKTEVIIPRYSRNAYDHGIRNIGVTIVHVNTPEELEKAINPKTAMIYMTAGAQSETGQPLSLEAISAIAKPKNIPVLIDVAAQNLTIPPVHFKRGATLVAYSGGKAICGPQCAGLMLGDKSILMSAWQASSPHHGPGRDNKVGREEMIGMMAAVEDWVKRDHAGDWKKWLSWLDTISKKISGIDGIKATVFEPTGLSNKSPVLKVSWDPAKLYVNGFEIAEELGRNKPRIALAARDESDGTTSVNITTGQMQAGEEKIIADRLHEVLSKKRQPKPEMSVPTANLNGIWDVSIQFFSSTSQHSFNITQDGNWFSGTHKADFDTRNLTGTIDGSQIKFESTIRIVADNINYLFQGTVSGNTMSGDIHLGEYRTAKFTATRNGTKPARKRIQIPGGPPLAT
;
A
#
# COMPACT_ATOMS: atom_id res chain seq x y z
N MET A 1 -11.84 -34.04 57.33
CA MET A 1 -11.09 -34.25 58.60
C MET A 1 -9.84 -35.09 58.33
N LYS A 2 -8.68 -34.57 58.74
CA LYS A 2 -7.39 -35.20 59.17
C LYS A 2 -6.91 -36.57 58.59
N ARG A 3 -5.76 -36.50 57.91
CA ARG A 3 -4.46 -37.25 58.03
C ARG A 3 -4.43 -38.77 58.38
N ARG A 4 -3.64 -39.46 57.54
CA ARG A 4 -2.65 -40.54 57.76
C ARG A 4 -3.14 -41.99 57.88
N ASN A 5 -2.65 -42.83 56.97
CA ASN A 5 -2.09 -44.14 57.29
C ASN A 5 -0.93 -44.49 56.34
N VAL A 6 -0.01 -45.27 56.87
CA VAL A 6 1.42 -45.36 56.52
C VAL A 6 1.80 -46.85 56.49
N ILE A 7 2.38 -47.26 55.35
CA ILE A 7 3.44 -48.31 55.12
C ILE A 7 3.08 -49.81 55.21
N LYS A 8 3.36 -50.54 54.10
CA LYS A 8 4.30 -51.70 53.89
C LYS A 8 3.73 -52.63 52.79
N GLY A 9 4.44 -53.12 51.78
CA GLY A 9 5.90 -53.17 51.56
C GLY A 9 6.29 -53.60 50.12
N LEU A 10 7.62 -53.66 49.95
CA LEU A 10 8.43 -53.80 48.73
C LEU A 10 8.45 -55.20 48.08
N ALA A 11 8.69 -55.21 46.76
CA ALA A 11 9.52 -56.18 46.01
C ALA A 11 10.10 -55.45 44.78
N LEU A 12 11.39 -55.08 44.78
CA LEU A 12 12.56 -55.77 44.15
C LEU A 12 12.75 -55.54 42.62
N LEU A 13 13.59 -54.53 42.30
CA LEU A 13 14.71 -54.40 41.29
C LEU A 13 14.78 -55.30 40.02
N PRO A 14 15.48 -54.90 38.90
CA PRO A 14 16.71 -54.09 38.91
C PRO A 14 16.88 -52.96 37.86
N VAL A 15 17.85 -52.11 38.22
CA VAL A 15 18.53 -51.08 37.44
C VAL A 15 19.37 -51.70 36.32
N ALA A 16 19.26 -51.15 35.11
CA ALA A 16 20.30 -51.24 34.08
C ALA A 16 20.43 -49.87 33.42
N GLY A 17 21.57 -49.22 33.66
CA GLY A 17 21.95 -47.98 33.02
C GLY A 17 22.54 -48.22 31.64
N SER A 18 22.18 -47.36 30.70
CA SER A 18 22.94 -47.14 29.47
C SER A 18 23.04 -45.64 29.23
N ILE A 19 24.28 -45.17 29.32
CA ILE A 19 24.73 -43.81 29.01
C ILE A 19 24.41 -43.51 27.55
N LEU A 20 23.58 -42.49 27.29
CA LEU A 20 23.41 -41.90 25.96
C LEU A 20 24.10 -40.53 25.94
N PRO A 21 24.89 -40.22 24.90
CA PRO A 21 25.63 -38.97 24.84
C PRO A 21 24.67 -37.81 24.58
N GLN A 22 24.90 -36.68 25.27
CA GLN A 22 24.31 -35.38 24.94
C GLN A 22 24.68 -35.02 23.49
N LYS A 23 23.79 -35.30 22.55
CA LYS A 23 23.75 -34.62 21.25
C LYS A 23 22.63 -33.60 21.29
N SER A 24 23.07 -32.35 21.32
CA SER A 24 22.39 -31.14 20.86
C SER A 24 21.13 -31.45 20.02
N VAL A 25 19.98 -31.04 20.55
CA VAL A 25 18.74 -30.88 19.77
C VAL A 25 18.90 -29.61 18.94
N LEU A 26 19.75 -29.68 17.91
CA LEU A 26 19.68 -28.76 16.79
C LEU A 26 18.53 -29.22 15.92
N ALA A 27 17.57 -28.32 15.71
CA ALA A 27 16.45 -28.49 14.80
C ALA A 27 16.92 -29.09 13.47
N ALA A 28 16.44 -30.30 13.16
CA ALA A 28 16.57 -30.84 11.82
C ALA A 28 15.75 -29.94 10.86
N PRO A 29 16.29 -29.60 9.67
CA PRO A 29 15.53 -28.82 8.71
C PRO A 29 14.34 -29.65 8.23
N VAL A 30 13.14 -29.08 8.26
CA VAL A 30 11.88 -29.68 7.78
C VAL A 30 11.87 -29.78 6.22
N ALA A 31 13.03 -29.79 5.57
CA ALA A 31 13.17 -29.62 4.13
C ALA A 31 13.99 -30.75 3.49
N GLU A 32 13.49 -31.99 3.51
CA GLU A 32 14.03 -33.05 2.62
C GLU A 32 12.96 -33.84 1.84
N THR A 33 11.69 -33.44 1.87
CA THR A 33 10.67 -33.99 0.96
C THR A 33 9.85 -32.89 0.33
N VAL A 34 10.51 -32.06 -0.51
CA VAL A 34 9.81 -31.19 -1.46
C VAL A 34 9.87 -31.88 -2.83
N SER A 35 8.83 -32.63 -3.18
CA SER A 35 8.62 -32.96 -4.58
C SER A 35 8.39 -31.66 -5.33
N SER A 36 9.22 -31.37 -6.32
CA SER A 36 9.08 -30.19 -7.17
C SER A 36 7.75 -30.27 -7.94
N VAL A 37 6.71 -29.65 -7.40
CA VAL A 37 5.47 -29.42 -8.15
C VAL A 37 5.82 -28.44 -9.26
N THR A 38 6.02 -28.96 -10.48
CA THR A 38 6.14 -28.13 -11.68
C THR A 38 4.81 -27.42 -11.90
N VAL A 39 4.75 -26.14 -11.54
CA VAL A 39 3.59 -25.29 -11.82
C VAL A 39 3.48 -25.18 -13.34
N SER A 40 2.41 -25.74 -13.90
CA SER A 40 2.15 -25.68 -15.33
C SER A 40 1.86 -24.23 -15.75
N PRO A 41 2.33 -23.76 -16.92
CA PRO A 41 2.01 -22.43 -17.42
C PRO A 41 0.49 -22.22 -17.55
N VAL A 42 0.04 -21.01 -17.22
CA VAL A 42 -1.34 -20.56 -17.38
C VAL A 42 -1.67 -20.49 -18.87
N THR A 43 -2.80 -21.09 -19.25
CA THR A 43 -3.41 -20.92 -20.57
C THR A 43 -4.65 -20.04 -20.46
N GLU A 44 -5.13 -19.49 -21.59
CA GLU A 44 -6.40 -18.76 -21.61
C GLU A 44 -7.55 -19.64 -21.08
N ALA A 45 -7.62 -20.90 -21.51
CA ALA A 45 -8.64 -21.84 -21.05
C ALA A 45 -8.58 -22.07 -19.53
N SER A 46 -7.39 -22.26 -18.96
CA SER A 46 -7.26 -22.44 -17.50
C SER A 46 -7.55 -21.14 -16.73
N PHE A 47 -7.15 -19.98 -17.26
CA PHE A 47 -7.45 -18.68 -16.65
C PHE A 47 -8.96 -18.40 -16.68
N MET A 48 -9.65 -18.83 -17.74
CA MET A 48 -11.09 -18.64 -17.96
C MET A 48 -11.97 -19.75 -17.37
N ALA A 49 -11.39 -20.74 -16.68
CA ALA A 49 -12.14 -21.86 -16.13
C ALA A 49 -13.19 -21.42 -15.08
N GLU A 50 -14.44 -21.87 -15.25
CA GLU A 50 -15.54 -21.63 -14.30
C GLU A 50 -15.31 -22.32 -12.93
N THR A 51 -14.39 -23.29 -12.87
CA THR A 51 -14.01 -23.94 -11.62
C THR A 51 -13.18 -23.04 -10.70
N ASN A 52 -12.73 -21.87 -11.16
CA ASN A 52 -11.98 -20.89 -10.37
C ASN A 52 -12.76 -20.45 -9.11
N ILE A 53 -12.11 -20.44 -7.95
CA ILE A 53 -12.74 -20.17 -6.65
C ILE A 53 -13.42 -18.80 -6.57
N PHE A 54 -12.87 -17.76 -7.22
CA PHE A 54 -13.46 -16.43 -7.24
C PHE A 54 -14.73 -16.38 -8.10
N ARG A 55 -14.74 -17.07 -9.26
CA ARG A 55 -15.93 -17.10 -10.13
C ARG A 55 -17.12 -17.79 -9.46
N ARG A 56 -16.88 -18.80 -8.63
CA ARG A 56 -17.92 -19.47 -7.84
C ARG A 56 -18.68 -18.53 -6.89
N ILE A 57 -18.10 -17.39 -6.54
CA ILE A 57 -18.74 -16.34 -5.71
C ILE A 57 -19.05 -15.07 -6.52
N GLY A 58 -19.05 -15.15 -7.86
CA GLY A 58 -19.39 -14.03 -8.75
C GLY A 58 -18.28 -13.00 -8.93
N VAL A 59 -17.04 -13.31 -8.54
CA VAL A 59 -15.88 -12.43 -8.69
C VAL A 59 -15.03 -12.89 -9.86
N GLU A 60 -14.75 -11.99 -10.80
CA GLU A 60 -13.93 -12.31 -11.97
C GLU A 60 -12.43 -12.05 -11.69
N PRO A 61 -11.55 -13.05 -11.87
CA PRO A 61 -10.10 -12.89 -11.74
C PRO A 61 -9.51 -11.83 -12.68
N VAL A 62 -8.34 -11.32 -12.33
CA VAL A 62 -7.59 -10.31 -13.09
C VAL A 62 -6.12 -10.69 -13.20
N ILE A 63 -5.54 -10.51 -14.38
CA ILE A 63 -4.09 -10.58 -14.60
C ILE A 63 -3.47 -9.27 -14.11
N ASN A 64 -2.56 -9.35 -13.14
CA ASN A 64 -1.98 -8.18 -12.49
C ASN A 64 -0.72 -7.69 -13.21
N CYS A 65 -0.85 -6.58 -13.96
CA CYS A 65 0.28 -5.88 -14.56
C CYS A 65 0.50 -4.47 -13.94
N MET A 66 -0.16 -4.17 -12.82
CA MET A 66 -0.03 -2.92 -12.06
C MET A 66 1.13 -2.97 -11.06
N GLY A 67 1.50 -4.16 -10.58
CA GLY A 67 2.44 -4.35 -9.48
C GLY A 67 1.73 -4.71 -8.17
N THR A 68 2.31 -4.36 -7.03
CA THR A 68 1.86 -4.90 -5.72
C THR A 68 0.79 -4.03 -5.05
N TYR A 69 -0.23 -3.62 -5.81
CA TYR A 69 -1.34 -2.82 -5.30
C TYR A 69 -2.32 -3.68 -4.48
N THR A 70 -2.69 -3.21 -3.30
CA THR A 70 -3.57 -3.97 -2.38
C THR A 70 -4.97 -4.19 -2.95
N ILE A 71 -5.52 -3.21 -3.68
CA ILE A 71 -6.86 -3.29 -4.29
C ILE A 71 -7.04 -4.50 -5.24
N ILE A 72 -5.95 -5.10 -5.70
CA ILE A 72 -5.94 -6.28 -6.58
C ILE A 72 -5.13 -7.44 -5.98
N GLY A 73 -4.85 -7.42 -4.68
CA GLY A 73 -4.30 -8.56 -3.93
C GLY A 73 -2.78 -8.55 -3.70
N GLY A 74 -2.04 -7.51 -4.10
CA GLY A 74 -0.60 -7.45 -3.84
C GLY A 74 0.19 -8.46 -4.70
N SER A 75 1.00 -9.29 -4.05
CA SER A 75 1.73 -10.38 -4.71
C SER A 75 1.16 -11.77 -4.41
N ILE A 76 1.46 -12.73 -5.29
CA ILE A 76 1.11 -14.13 -5.09
C ILE A 76 2.21 -14.78 -4.24
N GLU A 77 1.81 -15.46 -3.17
CA GLU A 77 2.70 -16.23 -2.32
C GLU A 77 3.47 -17.29 -3.12
N ARG A 78 4.72 -17.57 -2.76
CA ARG A 78 5.46 -18.66 -3.40
C ARG A 78 5.04 -20.02 -2.84
N THR A 79 5.37 -21.10 -3.54
CA THR A 79 5.00 -22.45 -3.13
C THR A 79 5.49 -22.78 -1.72
N ALA A 80 6.76 -22.49 -1.41
CA ALA A 80 7.32 -22.71 -0.08
C ALA A 80 6.58 -21.95 1.04
N VAL A 81 6.02 -20.76 0.73
CA VAL A 81 5.25 -19.96 1.69
C VAL A 81 3.92 -20.66 2.00
N ARG A 82 3.17 -21.04 0.96
CA ARG A 82 1.89 -21.75 1.12
C ARG A 82 2.06 -23.09 1.84
N GLU A 83 3.10 -23.84 1.50
CA GLU A 83 3.41 -25.12 2.15
C GLU A 83 3.72 -24.93 3.64
N ALA A 84 4.49 -23.90 3.99
CA ALA A 84 4.80 -23.58 5.38
C ALA A 84 3.55 -23.13 6.16
N MET A 85 2.68 -22.32 5.55
CA MET A 85 1.40 -21.91 6.14
C MET A 85 0.47 -23.11 6.38
N GLU A 86 0.34 -23.99 5.39
CA GLU A 86 -0.44 -25.23 5.50
C GLU A 86 0.11 -26.12 6.63
N ALA A 87 1.42 -26.36 6.66
CA ALA A 87 2.03 -27.16 7.72
C ALA A 87 1.80 -26.55 9.12
N ALA A 88 1.87 -25.22 9.23
CA ALA A 88 1.62 -24.51 10.47
C ALA A 88 0.16 -24.66 10.94
N ALA A 89 -0.82 -24.76 10.03
CA ALA A 89 -2.25 -24.82 10.34
C ALA A 89 -2.68 -26.05 11.17
N HIS A 90 -1.85 -27.09 11.25
CA HIS A 90 -2.17 -28.36 11.94
C HIS A 90 -1.72 -28.44 13.41
N ASN A 91 -1.03 -27.44 13.95
CA ASN A 91 -0.45 -27.51 15.30
C ASN A 91 -0.71 -26.23 16.12
N PHE A 92 -1.03 -26.36 17.40
CA PHE A 92 -1.05 -25.22 18.32
C PHE A 92 0.34 -24.96 18.90
N VAL A 93 0.67 -23.69 19.14
CA VAL A 93 1.95 -23.26 19.75
C VAL A 93 1.72 -22.07 20.68
N GLN A 94 2.66 -21.83 21.60
CA GLN A 94 2.71 -20.60 22.38
C GLN A 94 3.36 -19.49 21.51
N TYR A 95 2.73 -18.31 21.45
CA TYR A 95 3.06 -17.28 20.47
C TYR A 95 4.36 -16.52 20.75
N ASP A 96 4.77 -16.39 22.01
CA ASP A 96 6.06 -15.79 22.38
C ASP A 96 7.21 -16.73 22.04
N GLU A 97 7.07 -18.03 22.31
CA GLU A 97 8.04 -19.06 21.87
C GLU A 97 8.18 -19.05 20.34
N LEU A 98 7.06 -18.94 19.62
CA LEU A 98 7.04 -18.81 18.16
C LEU A 98 7.73 -17.53 17.70
N ALA A 99 7.40 -16.37 18.30
CA ALA A 99 7.97 -15.09 17.93
C ALA A 99 9.49 -15.04 18.19
N ASP A 100 9.95 -15.64 19.30
CA ASP A 100 11.37 -15.74 19.62
C ASP A 100 12.13 -16.60 18.61
N ALA A 101 11.57 -17.77 18.25
CA ALA A 101 12.16 -18.66 17.26
C ALA A 101 12.22 -18.00 15.86
N ILE A 102 11.13 -17.35 15.44
CA ILE A 102 11.08 -16.61 14.17
C ILE A 102 12.06 -15.44 14.20
N GLY A 103 12.10 -14.68 15.29
CA GLY A 103 12.98 -13.51 15.42
C GLY A 103 14.45 -13.87 15.30
N GLN A 104 14.87 -14.95 15.96
CA GLN A 104 16.23 -15.47 15.82
C GLN A 104 16.50 -15.99 14.40
N ARG A 105 15.56 -16.74 13.80
CA ARG A 105 15.74 -17.26 12.44
C ARG A 105 15.87 -16.13 11.40
N LEU A 106 15.07 -15.09 11.53
CA LEU A 106 15.16 -13.91 10.67
C LEU A 106 16.49 -13.17 10.87
N ALA A 107 16.99 -13.07 12.10
CA ALA A 107 18.32 -12.52 12.38
C ALA A 107 19.41 -13.31 11.64
N ASP A 108 19.39 -14.65 11.75
CA ASP A 108 20.37 -15.54 11.09
C ASP A 108 20.34 -15.40 9.56
N LEU A 109 19.15 -15.30 8.96
CA LEU A 109 18.97 -15.20 7.51
C LEU A 109 19.36 -13.83 6.95
N THR A 110 19.11 -12.76 7.70
CA THR A 110 19.22 -11.39 7.20
C THR A 110 20.45 -10.65 7.71
N GLY A 111 21.13 -11.16 8.73
CA GLY A 111 22.22 -10.44 9.41
C GLY A 111 21.75 -9.19 10.17
N ALA A 112 20.44 -9.02 10.38
CA ALA A 112 19.90 -8.06 11.34
C ALA A 112 20.11 -8.58 12.77
N GLU A 113 20.03 -7.69 13.77
CA GLU A 113 20.12 -8.10 15.17
C GLU A 113 18.90 -8.93 15.61
N TRP A 114 17.71 -8.56 15.12
CA TRP A 114 16.47 -9.29 15.37
C TRP A 114 15.45 -9.10 14.24
N GLY A 115 14.43 -9.96 14.21
CA GLY A 115 13.28 -9.85 13.32
C GLY A 115 11.94 -9.96 14.05
N MET A 116 10.91 -9.37 13.48
CA MET A 116 9.52 -9.49 13.94
C MET A 116 8.57 -9.52 12.74
N VAL A 117 7.54 -10.37 12.81
CA VAL A 117 6.45 -10.39 11.83
C VAL A 117 5.24 -9.66 12.39
N SER A 118 4.63 -8.77 11.58
CA SER A 118 3.43 -8.00 11.94
C SER A 118 2.29 -8.23 10.94
N ALA A 119 1.07 -7.81 11.29
CA ALA A 119 -0.07 -7.79 10.36
C ALA A 119 0.05 -6.64 9.33
N GLY A 120 1.00 -6.79 8.41
CA GLY A 120 1.34 -5.81 7.39
C GLY A 120 2.41 -4.83 7.87
N CYS A 121 3.03 -4.13 6.92
CA CYS A 121 4.06 -3.13 7.22
C CYS A 121 3.51 -2.01 8.12
N ALA A 122 2.31 -1.51 7.84
CA ALA A 122 1.67 -0.43 8.60
C ALA A 122 1.42 -0.80 10.08
N ALA A 123 1.06 -2.05 10.39
CA ALA A 123 0.98 -2.53 11.77
C ALA A 123 2.36 -2.53 12.44
N GLY A 124 3.41 -2.93 11.71
CA GLY A 124 4.79 -2.83 12.18
C GLY A 124 5.18 -1.40 12.56
N LEU A 125 4.83 -0.40 11.73
CA LEU A 125 5.04 1.02 12.05
C LEU A 125 4.37 1.42 13.38
N LYS A 126 3.11 0.99 13.57
CA LYS A 126 2.32 1.22 14.79
C LYS A 126 2.95 0.54 16.02
N HIS A 127 3.33 -0.74 15.92
CA HIS A 127 3.95 -1.49 17.02
C HIS A 127 5.31 -0.91 17.43
N ILE A 128 6.14 -0.53 16.45
CA ILE A 128 7.44 0.11 16.71
C ILE A 128 7.23 1.47 17.37
N THR A 129 6.26 2.25 16.92
CA THR A 129 5.94 3.55 17.55
C THR A 129 5.49 3.35 18.99
N ALA A 130 4.61 2.38 19.27
CA ALA A 130 4.21 2.02 20.62
C ALA A 130 5.41 1.59 21.48
N ALA A 131 6.34 0.80 20.93
CA ALA A 131 7.56 0.39 21.61
C ALA A 131 8.44 1.59 22.00
N CYS A 132 8.67 2.53 21.08
CA CYS A 132 9.48 3.73 21.33
C CYS A 132 8.81 4.69 22.35
N VAL A 133 7.48 4.74 22.39
CA VAL A 133 6.72 5.58 23.33
C VAL A 133 6.69 4.96 24.74
N THR A 134 6.51 3.65 24.83
CA THR A 134 6.25 2.95 26.11
C THR A 134 7.50 2.34 26.74
N GLY A 135 8.55 2.09 25.95
CA GLY A 135 9.74 1.36 26.38
C GLY A 135 9.45 -0.07 26.83
N GLY A 136 8.41 -0.70 26.31
CA GLY A 136 7.97 -2.04 26.74
C GLY A 136 7.22 -2.05 28.08
N ASN A 137 6.83 -0.90 28.63
CA ASN A 137 6.04 -0.86 29.87
C ASN A 137 4.55 -1.15 29.57
N PRO A 138 3.97 -2.25 30.08
CA PRO A 138 2.57 -2.60 29.81
C PRO A 138 1.56 -1.62 30.41
N GLU A 139 1.90 -0.94 31.52
CA GLU A 139 1.02 0.09 32.09
C GLU A 139 0.91 1.30 31.16
N LYS A 140 2.02 1.69 30.51
CA LYS A 140 2.01 2.73 29.49
C LYS A 140 1.26 2.23 28.24
N LEU A 141 1.49 0.99 27.82
CA LEU A 141 0.85 0.42 26.63
C LEU A 141 -0.68 0.49 26.67
N ILE A 142 -1.32 0.15 27.80
CA ILE A 142 -2.79 0.14 27.90
C ILE A 142 -3.44 1.54 27.98
N ARG A 143 -2.63 2.61 28.07
CA ARG A 143 -3.13 4.00 28.11
C ARG A 143 -3.13 4.66 26.73
N ILE A 144 -2.41 4.10 25.76
CA ILE A 144 -2.48 4.54 24.36
C ILE A 144 -3.95 4.49 23.89
N PRO A 145 -4.48 5.55 23.26
CA PRO A 145 -3.75 6.68 22.65
C PRO A 145 -3.60 7.93 23.54
N ASP A 146 -4.05 7.92 24.80
CA ASP A 146 -3.82 9.05 25.70
C ASP A 146 -2.40 8.98 26.29
N LEU A 147 -1.52 9.85 25.78
CA LEU A 147 -0.12 9.93 26.20
C LEU A 147 0.10 10.94 27.33
N THR A 148 -0.96 11.41 28.00
CA THR A 148 -0.83 12.36 29.11
C THR A 148 0.08 11.78 30.20
N GLY A 149 1.12 12.54 30.58
CA GLY A 149 2.11 12.15 31.58
C GLY A 149 3.26 11.29 31.05
N PHE A 150 3.31 10.98 29.77
CA PHE A 150 4.43 10.23 29.17
C PHE A 150 5.60 11.17 28.86
N GLU A 151 6.81 10.62 28.93
CA GLU A 151 8.04 11.35 28.65
C GLU A 151 8.30 11.42 27.14
N LYS A 152 7.85 10.42 26.37
CA LYS A 152 8.02 10.29 24.92
C LYS A 152 6.67 10.40 24.22
N THR A 153 6.45 11.47 23.47
CA THR A 153 5.14 11.78 22.87
C THR A 153 5.23 12.35 21.45
N GLU A 154 6.42 12.54 20.91
CA GLU A 154 6.64 13.16 19.60
C GLU A 154 7.36 12.21 18.63
N VAL A 155 6.90 12.17 17.39
CA VAL A 155 7.59 11.50 16.27
C VAL A 155 7.96 12.54 15.22
N ILE A 156 9.24 12.62 14.89
CA ILE A 156 9.72 13.52 13.84
C ILE A 156 9.61 12.82 12.49
N ILE A 157 9.01 13.49 11.51
CA ILE A 157 8.85 12.96 10.14
C ILE A 157 9.27 14.04 9.14
N PRO A 158 10.27 13.80 8.27
CA PRO A 158 10.54 14.66 7.12
C PRO A 158 9.28 14.87 6.30
N ARG A 159 9.00 16.10 5.86
CA ARG A 159 7.72 16.42 5.20
C ARG A 159 7.44 15.53 3.97
N TYR A 160 8.48 15.16 3.23
CA TYR A 160 8.37 14.26 2.06
C TYR A 160 7.99 12.81 2.40
N SER A 161 8.17 12.39 3.66
CA SER A 161 7.85 11.03 4.13
C SER A 161 6.41 10.88 4.62
N ARG A 162 5.63 11.97 4.64
CA ARG A 162 4.21 11.93 5.02
C ARG A 162 3.41 11.20 3.95
N ASN A 163 2.74 10.11 4.30
CA ASN A 163 1.88 9.32 3.42
C ASN A 163 0.75 8.64 4.21
N ALA A 164 -0.25 8.07 3.52
CA ALA A 164 -1.44 7.50 4.16
C ALA A 164 -1.13 6.42 5.23
N TYR A 165 0.02 5.74 5.16
CA TYR A 165 0.41 4.69 6.09
C TYR A 165 0.90 5.22 7.44
N ASP A 166 1.28 6.51 7.53
CA ASP A 166 1.61 7.14 8.82
C ASP A 166 0.41 7.26 9.77
N HIS A 167 -0.81 6.92 9.33
CA HIS A 167 -1.95 6.66 10.20
C HIS A 167 -1.60 5.64 11.30
N GLY A 168 -0.81 4.61 10.99
CA GLY A 168 -0.36 3.63 12.00
C GLY A 168 0.41 4.28 13.15
N ILE A 169 1.24 5.28 12.85
CA ILE A 169 2.00 6.07 13.82
C ILE A 169 1.05 6.99 14.60
N ARG A 170 0.18 7.72 13.91
CA ARG A 170 -0.79 8.65 14.51
C ARG A 170 -1.77 7.95 15.47
N ASN A 171 -2.12 6.70 15.20
CA ASN A 171 -2.99 5.90 16.06
C ASN A 171 -2.42 5.65 17.47
N ILE A 172 -1.12 5.91 17.69
CA ILE A 172 -0.51 5.85 19.03
C ILE A 172 -0.80 7.12 19.86
N GLY A 173 -1.34 8.18 19.26
CA GLY A 173 -1.61 9.45 19.94
C GLY A 173 -0.40 10.39 20.01
N VAL A 174 0.66 10.10 19.26
CA VAL A 174 1.85 10.95 19.19
C VAL A 174 1.58 12.24 18.41
N THR A 175 2.29 13.31 18.79
CA THR A 175 2.37 14.53 17.99
C THR A 175 3.41 14.33 16.88
N ILE A 176 3.00 14.58 15.62
CA ILE A 176 3.93 14.54 14.49
C ILE A 176 4.61 15.90 14.34
N VAL A 177 5.94 15.91 14.42
CA VAL A 177 6.78 17.10 14.20
C VAL A 177 7.39 17.02 12.79
N HIS A 178 7.10 18.01 11.93
CA HIS A 178 7.63 18.04 10.56
C HIS A 178 8.94 18.80 10.48
N VAL A 179 9.82 18.33 9.61
CA VAL A 179 11.09 18.98 9.28
C VAL A 179 11.32 18.93 7.76
N ASN A 180 12.01 19.94 7.23
CA ASN A 180 12.34 20.09 5.82
C ASN A 180 13.85 20.21 5.59
N THR A 181 14.63 20.53 6.62
CA THR A 181 16.09 20.66 6.54
C THR A 181 16.80 19.94 7.70
N PRO A 182 18.10 19.64 7.58
CA PRO A 182 18.91 19.11 8.68
C PRO A 182 18.89 19.99 9.94
N GLU A 183 18.91 21.31 9.78
CA GLU A 183 18.91 22.26 10.89
C GLU A 183 17.56 22.27 11.62
N GLU A 184 16.45 22.14 10.89
CA GLU A 184 15.13 21.93 11.49
C GLU A 184 15.07 20.60 12.26
N LEU A 185 15.67 19.54 11.72
CA LEU A 185 15.78 18.24 12.40
C LEU A 185 16.56 18.34 13.71
N GLU A 186 17.74 18.97 13.70
CA GLU A 186 18.54 19.15 14.92
C GLU A 186 17.79 19.91 16.02
N LYS A 187 17.05 20.96 15.63
CA LYS A 187 16.24 21.78 16.55
C LYS A 187 14.98 21.07 17.04
N ALA A 188 14.40 20.20 16.22
CA ALA A 188 13.19 19.45 16.58
C ALA A 188 13.45 18.36 17.63
N ILE A 189 14.66 17.77 17.66
CA ILE A 189 14.99 16.71 18.62
C ILE A 189 15.04 17.28 20.04
N ASN A 190 14.21 16.72 20.92
CA ASN A 190 14.07 17.15 22.31
C ASN A 190 13.73 15.94 23.21
N PRO A 191 13.62 16.11 24.55
CA PRO A 191 13.33 15.00 25.45
C PRO A 191 12.05 14.20 25.11
N LYS A 192 11.04 14.82 24.48
CA LYS A 192 9.79 14.17 24.06
C LYS A 192 9.89 13.34 22.79
N THR A 193 10.97 13.48 22.02
CA THR A 193 11.18 12.73 20.79
C THR A 193 11.31 11.24 21.08
N ALA A 194 10.34 10.45 20.63
CA ALA A 194 10.30 9.00 20.76
C ALA A 194 11.13 8.31 19.67
N MET A 195 10.99 8.78 18.42
CA MET A 195 11.68 8.23 17.25
C MET A 195 11.63 9.20 16.06
N ILE A 196 12.43 8.92 15.04
CA ILE A 196 12.31 9.53 13.71
C ILE A 196 11.78 8.47 12.75
N TYR A 197 10.75 8.82 11.97
CA TYR A 197 10.23 7.97 10.90
C TYR A 197 10.48 8.61 9.55
N MET A 198 10.87 7.79 8.57
CA MET A 198 11.00 8.21 7.18
C MET A 198 10.59 7.08 6.22
N THR A 199 10.23 7.46 5.00
CA THR A 199 9.90 6.50 3.93
C THR A 199 10.98 6.49 2.87
N ALA A 200 11.31 5.33 2.33
CA ALA A 200 12.20 5.25 1.19
C ALA A 200 11.57 5.83 -0.08
N GLY A 201 12.35 6.62 -0.80
CA GLY A 201 11.99 7.34 -2.02
C GLY A 201 13.11 8.29 -2.46
N ALA A 202 12.89 9.05 -3.54
CA ALA A 202 13.93 9.88 -4.15
C ALA A 202 14.59 10.85 -3.15
N GLN A 203 13.81 11.49 -2.26
CA GLN A 203 14.34 12.42 -1.25
C GLN A 203 15.06 11.74 -0.07
N SER A 204 14.97 10.41 0.06
CA SER A 204 15.69 9.63 1.08
C SER A 204 17.00 9.04 0.59
N GLU A 205 17.29 9.14 -0.72
CA GLU A 205 18.47 8.55 -1.35
C GLU A 205 19.77 9.24 -0.90
N THR A 206 20.89 8.52 -1.06
CA THR A 206 22.20 9.04 -0.69
C THR A 206 22.53 10.36 -1.37
N GLY A 207 23.07 11.30 -0.59
CA GLY A 207 23.40 12.66 -1.05
C GLY A 207 22.26 13.67 -0.94
N GLN A 208 21.04 13.25 -0.60
CA GLN A 208 19.95 14.18 -0.30
C GLN A 208 20.12 14.82 1.10
N PRO A 209 19.66 16.07 1.32
CA PRO A 209 19.81 16.78 2.60
C PRO A 209 19.23 16.02 3.78
N LEU A 210 18.08 15.37 3.58
CA LEU A 210 17.41 14.52 4.57
C LEU A 210 17.42 13.05 4.13
N SER A 211 18.55 12.60 3.58
CA SER A 211 18.81 11.17 3.32
C SER A 211 18.85 10.36 4.62
N LEU A 212 18.71 9.03 4.53
CA LEU A 212 18.75 8.15 5.70
C LEU A 212 20.01 8.38 6.54
N GLU A 213 21.19 8.40 5.92
CA GLU A 213 22.46 8.59 6.61
C GLU A 213 22.62 9.99 7.22
N ALA A 214 22.07 11.04 6.58
CA ALA A 214 22.11 12.39 7.13
C ALA A 214 21.24 12.49 8.39
N ILE A 215 20.02 11.94 8.34
CA ILE A 215 19.12 11.85 9.50
C ILE A 215 19.75 11.03 10.61
N SER A 216 20.27 9.85 10.28
CA SER A 216 20.89 8.94 11.25
C SER A 216 22.15 9.53 11.91
N ALA A 217 22.95 10.31 11.17
CA ALA A 217 24.12 10.98 11.73
C ALA A 217 23.75 12.00 12.82
N ILE A 218 22.61 12.70 12.66
CA ILE A 218 22.07 13.64 13.64
C ILE A 218 21.41 12.92 14.83
N ALA A 219 20.67 11.84 14.54
CA ALA A 219 19.88 11.11 15.53
C ALA A 219 20.72 10.26 16.50
N LYS A 220 21.75 9.58 15.97
CA LYS A 220 22.53 8.57 16.70
C LYS A 220 23.24 9.13 17.95
N PRO A 221 23.93 10.29 17.92
CA PRO A 221 24.55 10.87 19.12
C PRO A 221 23.55 11.25 20.22
N LYS A 222 22.26 11.37 19.88
CA LYS A 222 21.16 11.71 20.79
C LYS A 222 20.34 10.50 21.23
N ASN A 223 20.75 9.28 20.83
CA ASN A 223 20.05 8.02 21.11
C ASN A 223 18.58 8.02 20.64
N ILE A 224 18.29 8.65 19.50
CA ILE A 224 16.95 8.62 18.89
C ILE A 224 16.91 7.53 17.81
N PRO A 225 16.00 6.55 17.90
CA PRO A 225 15.89 5.50 16.90
C PRO A 225 15.33 6.05 15.58
N VAL A 226 15.87 5.55 14.46
CA VAL A 226 15.43 5.87 13.10
C VAL A 226 14.77 4.64 12.47
N LEU A 227 13.48 4.75 12.18
CA LEU A 227 12.71 3.76 11.41
C LEU A 227 12.62 4.22 9.96
N ILE A 228 13.09 3.38 9.03
CA ILE A 228 12.84 3.57 7.60
C ILE A 228 11.80 2.56 7.09
N ASP A 229 10.69 3.08 6.56
CA ASP A 229 9.70 2.29 5.82
C ASP A 229 10.17 2.08 4.38
N VAL A 230 10.51 0.83 4.09
CA VAL A 230 10.94 0.35 2.77
C VAL A 230 9.97 -0.69 2.24
N ALA A 231 8.67 -0.56 2.56
CA ALA A 231 7.63 -1.51 2.21
C ALA A 231 7.70 -2.04 0.78
N ALA A 232 7.99 -1.15 -0.19
CA ALA A 232 8.03 -1.46 -1.62
C ALA A 232 9.42 -1.84 -2.15
N GLN A 233 10.46 -1.91 -1.31
CA GLN A 233 11.81 -2.26 -1.74
C GLN A 233 12.06 -3.77 -1.70
N ASN A 234 12.94 -4.23 -2.59
CA ASN A 234 13.50 -5.57 -2.50
C ASN A 234 14.33 -5.75 -1.23
N LEU A 235 14.20 -6.90 -0.58
CA LEU A 235 15.04 -7.27 0.56
C LEU A 235 16.49 -7.46 0.11
N THR A 236 17.42 -6.86 0.84
CA THR A 236 18.87 -7.04 0.67
C THR A 236 19.44 -7.74 1.90
N ILE A 237 20.51 -8.51 1.73
CA ILE A 237 21.10 -9.34 2.79
C ILE A 237 22.59 -8.98 2.97
N PRO A 238 22.99 -8.36 4.09
CA PRO A 238 22.12 -7.71 5.07
C PRO A 238 21.39 -6.49 4.47
N PRO A 239 20.28 -6.02 5.08
CA PRO A 239 19.59 -4.82 4.64
C PRO A 239 20.55 -3.64 4.52
N VAL A 240 20.69 -3.05 3.31
CA VAL A 240 21.69 -1.99 3.06
C VAL A 240 21.48 -0.76 3.96
N HIS A 241 20.25 -0.58 4.45
CA HIS A 241 19.83 0.54 5.26
C HIS A 241 20.51 0.57 6.64
N PHE A 242 20.91 -0.59 7.19
CA PHE A 242 21.68 -0.62 8.43
C PHE A 242 23.06 -0.01 8.26
N LYS A 243 23.73 -0.23 7.12
CA LYS A 243 25.01 0.43 6.80
C LYS A 243 24.87 1.95 6.66
N ARG A 244 23.67 2.41 6.30
CA ARG A 244 23.30 3.84 6.22
C ARG A 244 22.82 4.41 7.56
N GLY A 245 22.78 3.61 8.63
CA GLY A 245 22.49 4.06 9.99
C GLY A 245 21.03 3.93 10.44
N ALA A 246 20.18 3.18 9.74
CA ALA A 246 18.84 2.86 10.25
C ALA A 246 18.93 2.05 11.55
N THR A 247 18.03 2.32 12.50
CA THR A 247 17.83 1.47 13.69
C THR A 247 16.89 0.31 13.36
N LEU A 248 15.84 0.60 12.58
CA LEU A 248 14.79 -0.34 12.23
C LEU A 248 14.43 -0.17 10.76
N VAL A 249 14.06 -1.27 10.12
CA VAL A 249 13.67 -1.34 8.72
C VAL A 249 12.38 -2.12 8.60
N ALA A 250 11.40 -1.55 7.90
CA ALA A 250 10.09 -2.16 7.71
C ALA A 250 9.84 -2.52 6.24
N TYR A 251 9.59 -3.80 5.95
CA TYR A 251 9.22 -4.32 4.65
C TYR A 251 7.77 -4.82 4.63
N SER A 252 7.16 -4.85 3.46
CA SER A 252 5.86 -5.50 3.25
C SER A 252 6.06 -6.91 2.73
N GLY A 253 5.43 -7.90 3.37
CA GLY A 253 5.52 -9.31 2.97
C GLY A 253 4.87 -9.57 1.61
N GLY A 254 3.62 -9.11 1.46
CA GLY A 254 2.81 -9.17 0.23
C GLY A 254 3.25 -8.29 -0.94
N LYS A 255 4.54 -7.93 -1.02
CA LYS A 255 5.12 -7.18 -2.13
C LYS A 255 6.26 -7.97 -2.77
N ALA A 256 7.46 -7.39 -2.85
CA ALA A 256 8.62 -7.98 -3.51
C ALA A 256 8.96 -9.38 -3.01
N ILE A 257 8.86 -9.61 -1.69
CA ILE A 257 9.23 -10.87 -1.04
C ILE A 257 8.28 -12.02 -1.42
N CYS A 258 7.07 -11.71 -1.91
CA CYS A 258 6.05 -12.72 -2.23
C CYS A 258 5.72 -13.62 -1.02
N GLY A 259 5.71 -13.01 0.17
CA GLY A 259 5.19 -13.61 1.40
C GLY A 259 3.69 -13.35 1.56
N PRO A 260 3.11 -13.68 2.73
CA PRO A 260 1.69 -13.49 2.97
C PRO A 260 1.26 -12.04 2.75
N GLN A 261 0.14 -11.84 2.03
CA GLN A 261 -0.30 -10.51 1.60
C GLN A 261 -0.45 -9.55 2.79
N CYS A 262 -1.01 -10.06 3.89
CA CYS A 262 -1.34 -9.32 5.09
C CYS A 262 -0.20 -9.27 6.13
N ALA A 263 1.04 -9.68 5.78
CA ALA A 263 2.18 -9.69 6.68
C ALA A 263 3.18 -8.56 6.42
N GLY A 264 3.91 -8.15 7.46
CA GLY A 264 5.04 -7.23 7.42
C GLY A 264 6.27 -7.87 8.04
N LEU A 265 7.45 -7.47 7.57
CA LEU A 265 8.75 -7.91 8.10
C LEU A 265 9.51 -6.72 8.68
N MET A 266 9.70 -6.73 9.99
CA MET A 266 10.46 -5.72 10.71
C MET A 266 11.82 -6.30 11.09
N LEU A 267 12.89 -5.58 10.81
CA LEU A 267 14.27 -5.99 11.10
C LEU A 267 15.00 -4.85 11.81
N GLY A 268 15.87 -5.15 12.77
CA GLY A 268 16.71 -4.16 13.44
C GLY A 268 16.96 -4.46 14.91
N ASP A 269 17.05 -3.39 15.72
CA ASP A 269 17.35 -3.44 17.15
C ASP A 269 16.45 -4.42 17.92
N LYS A 270 17.05 -5.36 18.65
CA LYS A 270 16.32 -6.43 19.35
C LYS A 270 15.46 -5.89 20.48
N SER A 271 15.95 -4.91 21.23
CA SER A 271 15.24 -4.38 22.39
C SER A 271 13.94 -3.68 21.98
N ILE A 272 13.98 -2.91 20.88
CA ILE A 272 12.80 -2.24 20.35
C ILE A 272 11.84 -3.25 19.73
N LEU A 273 12.32 -4.22 18.95
CA LEU A 273 11.45 -5.21 18.32
C LEU A 273 10.78 -6.16 19.32
N MET A 274 11.45 -6.51 20.42
CA MET A 274 10.81 -7.26 21.52
C MET A 274 9.73 -6.44 22.23
N SER A 275 9.98 -5.14 22.44
CA SER A 275 8.96 -4.23 22.96
C SER A 275 7.80 -4.03 21.98
N ALA A 276 8.07 -4.03 20.67
CA ALA A 276 7.06 -3.97 19.63
C ALA A 276 6.22 -5.25 19.56
N TRP A 277 6.83 -6.42 19.81
CA TRP A 277 6.13 -7.69 19.95
C TRP A 277 5.16 -7.67 21.14
N GLN A 278 5.58 -7.13 22.28
CA GLN A 278 4.68 -6.92 23.43
C GLN A 278 3.52 -5.97 23.09
N ALA A 279 3.73 -5.00 22.20
CA ALA A 279 2.67 -4.11 21.71
C ALA A 279 1.79 -4.74 20.60
N SER A 280 2.11 -5.95 20.14
CA SER A 280 1.39 -6.67 19.08
C SER A 280 0.47 -7.76 19.65
N SER A 281 -0.36 -8.35 18.80
CA SER A 281 -1.15 -9.54 19.14
C SER A 281 -0.21 -10.74 19.34
N PRO A 282 -0.40 -11.60 20.36
CA PRO A 282 -1.65 -11.83 21.11
C PRO A 282 -1.88 -10.92 22.33
N HIS A 283 -0.90 -10.11 22.71
CA HIS A 283 -0.97 -9.25 23.90
C HIS A 283 -2.11 -8.24 23.81
N HIS A 284 -2.66 -7.88 24.98
CA HIS A 284 -3.70 -6.87 25.07
C HIS A 284 -3.09 -5.46 24.93
N GLY A 285 -3.82 -4.57 24.27
CA GLY A 285 -3.38 -3.20 24.05
C GLY A 285 -3.80 -2.66 22.68
N PRO A 286 -3.29 -1.48 22.30
CA PRO A 286 -3.71 -0.76 21.10
C PRO A 286 -3.36 -1.48 19.80
N GLY A 287 -2.40 -2.41 19.79
CA GLY A 287 -2.01 -3.18 18.60
C GLY A 287 -2.72 -4.53 18.46
N ARG A 288 -3.60 -4.89 19.40
CA ARG A 288 -4.32 -6.18 19.39
C ARG A 288 -5.31 -6.31 18.23
N ASP A 289 -5.75 -5.18 17.68
CA ASP A 289 -6.56 -5.04 16.45
C ASP A 289 -5.77 -5.40 15.18
N ASN A 290 -4.44 -5.47 15.24
CA ASN A 290 -3.55 -5.85 14.15
C ASN A 290 -3.03 -7.29 14.31
N LYS A 291 -3.93 -8.24 14.54
CA LYS A 291 -3.57 -9.65 14.72
C LYS A 291 -3.03 -10.27 13.43
N VAL A 292 -1.88 -10.95 13.53
CA VAL A 292 -1.32 -11.86 12.53
C VAL A 292 -1.44 -13.30 13.02
N GLY A 293 -1.84 -14.23 12.15
CA GLY A 293 -1.96 -15.65 12.46
C GLY A 293 -0.60 -16.35 12.53
N ARG A 294 -0.56 -17.53 13.17
CA ARG A 294 0.67 -18.34 13.26
C ARG A 294 1.12 -18.76 11.87
N GLU A 295 0.14 -19.08 11.03
CA GLU A 295 0.27 -19.49 9.65
C GLU A 295 1.01 -18.38 8.89
N GLU A 296 0.54 -17.14 8.92
CA GLU A 296 1.21 -16.02 8.24
C GLU A 296 2.56 -15.66 8.86
N MET A 297 2.74 -15.82 10.17
CA MET A 297 4.05 -15.63 10.82
C MET A 297 5.09 -16.60 10.26
N ILE A 298 4.74 -17.89 10.20
CA ILE A 298 5.59 -18.93 9.61
C ILE A 298 5.74 -18.73 8.10
N GLY A 299 4.68 -18.37 7.39
CA GLY A 299 4.71 -18.07 5.95
C GLY A 299 5.66 -16.92 5.63
N MET A 300 5.68 -15.86 6.44
CA MET A 300 6.61 -14.74 6.27
C MET A 300 8.06 -15.17 6.49
N MET A 301 8.33 -15.99 7.52
CA MET A 301 9.67 -16.57 7.73
C MET A 301 10.11 -17.41 6.53
N ALA A 302 9.24 -18.30 6.03
CA ALA A 302 9.51 -19.12 4.85
C ALA A 302 9.73 -18.27 3.59
N ALA A 303 9.06 -17.13 3.46
CA ALA A 303 9.26 -16.21 2.34
C ALA A 303 10.67 -15.60 2.35
N VAL A 304 11.23 -15.30 3.52
CA VAL A 304 12.63 -14.85 3.65
C VAL A 304 13.60 -16.00 3.35
N GLU A 305 13.31 -17.22 3.81
CA GLU A 305 14.13 -18.40 3.49
C GLU A 305 14.15 -18.73 1.99
N ASP A 306 13.02 -18.57 1.31
CA ASP A 306 12.94 -18.71 -0.15
C ASP A 306 13.69 -17.56 -0.85
N TRP A 307 13.52 -16.32 -0.37
CA TRP A 307 14.18 -15.15 -0.94
C TRP A 307 15.69 -15.31 -0.99
N VAL A 308 16.34 -15.78 0.08
CA VAL A 308 17.80 -15.95 0.10
C VAL A 308 18.32 -17.06 -0.83
N LYS A 309 17.46 -18.01 -1.23
CA LYS A 309 17.80 -19.12 -2.14
C LYS A 309 17.40 -18.83 -3.59
N ARG A 310 16.60 -17.79 -3.82
CA ARG A 310 15.95 -17.48 -5.09
C ARG A 310 16.96 -17.06 -6.16
N ASP A 311 16.82 -17.62 -7.36
CA ASP A 311 17.54 -17.13 -8.54
C ASP A 311 16.90 -15.83 -9.08
N HIS A 312 17.26 -14.71 -8.44
CA HIS A 312 16.77 -13.39 -8.83
C HIS A 312 17.17 -13.00 -10.27
N ALA A 313 18.35 -13.44 -10.74
CA ALA A 313 18.81 -13.17 -12.10
C ALA A 313 18.02 -13.98 -13.13
N GLY A 314 17.72 -15.24 -12.83
CA GLY A 314 16.82 -16.07 -13.62
C GLY A 314 15.41 -15.50 -13.71
N ASP A 315 14.86 -15.00 -12.61
CA ASP A 315 13.56 -14.32 -12.63
C ASP A 315 13.58 -13.06 -13.49
N TRP A 316 14.65 -12.26 -13.40
CA TRP A 316 14.82 -11.07 -14.26
C TRP A 316 14.84 -11.45 -15.74
N LYS A 317 15.65 -12.45 -16.11
CA LYS A 317 15.73 -12.95 -17.49
C LYS A 317 14.37 -13.47 -17.99
N LYS A 318 13.64 -14.18 -17.14
CA LYS A 318 12.29 -14.68 -17.43
C LYS A 318 11.33 -13.52 -17.68
N TRP A 319 11.31 -12.50 -16.82
CA TRP A 319 10.47 -11.32 -16.99
C TRP A 319 10.77 -10.57 -18.30
N LEU A 320 12.05 -10.39 -18.65
CA LEU A 320 12.43 -9.80 -19.93
C LEU A 320 11.93 -10.62 -21.12
N SER A 321 11.96 -11.96 -21.03
CA SER A 321 11.43 -12.83 -22.10
C SER A 321 9.90 -12.72 -22.27
N TRP A 322 9.16 -12.48 -21.17
CA TRP A 322 7.73 -12.22 -21.22
C TRP A 322 7.43 -10.88 -21.90
N LEU A 323 8.18 -9.84 -21.55
CA LEU A 323 8.04 -8.53 -22.21
C LEU A 323 8.40 -8.58 -23.70
N ASP A 324 9.42 -9.35 -24.08
CA ASP A 324 9.78 -9.60 -25.48
C ASP A 324 8.64 -10.28 -26.25
N THR A 325 7.99 -11.28 -25.64
CA THR A 325 6.82 -11.95 -26.22
C THR A 325 5.68 -10.97 -26.50
N ILE A 326 5.36 -10.11 -25.53
CA ILE A 326 4.30 -9.09 -25.68
C ILE A 326 4.70 -8.05 -26.74
N SER A 327 5.93 -7.53 -26.67
CA SER A 327 6.46 -6.51 -27.57
C SER A 327 6.43 -6.97 -29.04
N LYS A 328 6.90 -8.19 -29.33
CA LYS A 328 6.89 -8.77 -30.68
C LYS A 328 5.49 -8.92 -31.27
N LYS A 329 4.49 -9.21 -30.44
CA LYS A 329 3.11 -9.36 -30.91
C LYS A 329 2.52 -8.01 -31.34
N ILE A 330 2.79 -6.94 -30.60
CA ILE A 330 2.20 -5.61 -30.85
C ILE A 330 3.03 -4.75 -31.81
N SER A 331 4.29 -5.08 -32.09
CA SER A 331 5.19 -4.28 -32.94
C SER A 331 4.74 -4.17 -34.39
N GLY A 332 3.81 -5.02 -34.85
CA GLY A 332 3.22 -4.94 -36.19
C GLY A 332 2.10 -3.90 -36.33
N ILE A 333 1.67 -3.27 -35.23
CA ILE A 333 0.60 -2.27 -35.23
C ILE A 333 1.19 -0.90 -35.51
N ASP A 334 0.73 -0.26 -36.59
CA ASP A 334 1.20 1.07 -36.97
C ASP A 334 0.94 2.11 -35.86
N GLY A 335 1.93 2.97 -35.61
CA GLY A 335 1.86 4.01 -34.56
C GLY A 335 2.11 3.55 -33.12
N ILE A 336 2.30 2.25 -32.86
CA ILE A 336 2.66 1.73 -31.53
C ILE A 336 4.18 1.72 -31.33
N LYS A 337 4.64 2.20 -30.17
CA LYS A 337 6.02 2.07 -29.71
C LYS A 337 6.07 1.28 -28.40
N ALA A 338 6.93 0.26 -28.36
CA ALA A 338 7.16 -0.58 -27.19
C ALA A 338 8.57 -0.33 -26.66
N THR A 339 8.72 0.02 -25.38
CA THR A 339 10.03 0.30 -24.75
C THR A 339 10.12 -0.37 -23.39
N VAL A 340 11.18 -1.13 -23.14
CA VAL A 340 11.43 -1.75 -21.83
C VAL A 340 12.19 -0.76 -20.95
N PHE A 341 11.71 -0.59 -19.72
CA PHE A 341 12.38 0.14 -18.66
C PHE A 341 12.84 -0.82 -17.57
N GLU A 342 14.10 -0.72 -17.18
CA GLU A 342 14.74 -1.57 -16.17
C GLU A 342 15.12 -0.71 -14.94
N PRO A 343 14.32 -0.72 -13.86
CA PRO A 343 14.62 0.05 -12.66
C PRO A 343 15.94 -0.40 -12.00
N THR A 344 16.79 0.56 -11.66
CA THR A 344 18.07 0.30 -10.95
C THR A 344 17.92 0.32 -9.43
N GLY A 345 16.98 1.13 -8.92
CA GLY A 345 16.67 1.26 -7.50
C GLY A 345 16.03 -0.01 -6.90
N LEU A 346 15.86 -0.02 -5.58
CA LEU A 346 15.28 -1.16 -4.86
C LEU A 346 13.75 -1.15 -4.84
N SER A 347 13.12 0.01 -4.94
CA SER A 347 11.66 0.16 -4.91
C SER A 347 11.00 -0.38 -6.18
N ASN A 348 9.98 -1.22 -6.02
CA ASN A 348 9.18 -1.81 -7.11
C ASN A 348 10.06 -2.41 -8.24
N LYS A 349 11.13 -3.11 -7.85
CA LYS A 349 12.18 -3.55 -8.76
C LYS A 349 11.74 -4.74 -9.62
N SER A 350 11.18 -4.44 -10.78
CA SER A 350 10.88 -5.38 -11.87
C SER A 350 10.89 -4.63 -13.21
N PRO A 351 11.27 -5.26 -14.33
CA PRO A 351 11.23 -4.61 -15.63
C PRO A 351 9.79 -4.33 -16.05
N VAL A 352 9.60 -3.20 -16.74
CA VAL A 352 8.30 -2.69 -17.17
C VAL A 352 8.32 -2.48 -18.68
N LEU A 353 7.31 -2.96 -19.39
CA LEU A 353 7.10 -2.61 -20.79
C LEU A 353 6.15 -1.41 -20.86
N LYS A 354 6.64 -0.29 -21.38
CA LYS A 354 5.82 0.86 -21.76
C LYS A 354 5.39 0.71 -23.21
N VAL A 355 4.07 0.68 -23.43
CA VAL A 355 3.46 0.71 -24.77
C VAL A 355 2.84 2.07 -24.96
N SER A 356 3.36 2.86 -25.91
CA SER A 356 2.96 4.25 -26.14
C SER A 356 2.54 4.51 -27.58
N TRP A 357 1.59 5.41 -27.77
CA TRP A 357 1.09 5.82 -29.09
C TRP A 357 0.53 7.24 -29.07
N ASP A 358 0.23 7.75 -30.25
CA ASP A 358 -0.46 9.03 -30.43
C ASP A 358 -1.99 8.80 -30.36
N PRO A 359 -2.69 9.32 -29.33
CA PRO A 359 -4.13 9.13 -29.19
C PRO A 359 -4.94 9.78 -30.32
N ALA A 360 -4.40 10.77 -31.03
CA ALA A 360 -5.06 11.39 -32.18
C ALA A 360 -5.00 10.52 -33.45
N LYS A 361 -4.05 9.56 -33.52
CA LYS A 361 -3.95 8.63 -34.66
C LYS A 361 -4.76 7.36 -34.45
N LEU A 362 -4.81 6.84 -33.22
CA LEU A 362 -5.55 5.62 -32.87
C LEU A 362 -6.97 5.92 -32.33
N TYR A 363 -7.30 7.19 -32.11
CA TYR A 363 -8.59 7.66 -31.58
C TYR A 363 -8.99 7.01 -30.25
N VAL A 364 -8.00 6.68 -29.42
CA VAL A 364 -8.17 6.08 -28.10
C VAL A 364 -6.96 6.43 -27.22
N ASN A 365 -7.20 6.71 -25.95
CA ASN A 365 -6.12 6.98 -24.99
C ASN A 365 -5.81 5.76 -24.10
N GLY A 366 -4.70 5.82 -23.36
CA GLY A 366 -4.27 4.73 -22.49
C GLY A 366 -5.26 4.37 -21.40
N PHE A 367 -5.97 5.36 -20.84
CA PHE A 367 -6.99 5.13 -19.80
C PHE A 367 -8.17 4.32 -20.33
N GLU A 368 -8.62 4.58 -21.56
CA GLU A 368 -9.68 3.83 -22.21
C GLU A 368 -9.24 2.40 -22.53
N ILE A 369 -8.00 2.20 -22.97
CA ILE A 369 -7.44 0.85 -23.17
C ILE A 369 -7.36 0.08 -21.86
N ALA A 370 -6.87 0.72 -20.80
CA ALA A 370 -6.79 0.11 -19.47
C ALA A 370 -8.19 -0.23 -18.92
N GLU A 371 -9.19 0.62 -19.12
CA GLU A 371 -10.58 0.34 -18.72
C GLU A 371 -11.19 -0.81 -19.55
N GLU A 372 -10.98 -0.82 -20.88
CA GLU A 372 -11.46 -1.88 -21.77
C GLU A 372 -10.88 -3.24 -21.35
N LEU A 373 -9.57 -3.30 -21.09
CA LEU A 373 -8.89 -4.52 -20.65
C LEU A 373 -9.21 -4.90 -19.20
N GLY A 374 -9.44 -3.91 -18.32
CA GLY A 374 -9.77 -4.14 -16.91
C GLY A 374 -11.20 -4.61 -16.68
N ARG A 375 -12.14 -4.28 -17.57
CA ARG A 375 -13.57 -4.63 -17.41
C ARG A 375 -14.00 -5.86 -18.20
N ASN A 376 -13.34 -6.17 -19.31
CA ASN A 376 -13.74 -7.27 -20.19
C ASN A 376 -12.82 -8.48 -20.04
N LYS A 377 -13.41 -9.69 -19.99
CA LYS A 377 -12.66 -10.95 -19.81
C LYS A 377 -11.85 -11.31 -21.07
N PRO A 378 -10.66 -11.94 -20.94
CA PRO A 378 -9.83 -12.02 -19.73
C PRO A 378 -9.41 -10.63 -19.25
N ARG A 379 -9.60 -10.35 -17.94
CA ARG A 379 -9.31 -9.03 -17.37
C ARG A 379 -7.82 -8.84 -17.16
N ILE A 380 -7.30 -7.69 -17.55
CA ILE A 380 -5.89 -7.31 -17.37
C ILE A 380 -5.86 -5.91 -16.74
N ALA A 381 -5.23 -5.79 -15.56
CA ALA A 381 -5.05 -4.50 -14.89
C ALA A 381 -3.73 -3.86 -15.33
N LEU A 382 -3.79 -2.65 -15.89
CA LEU A 382 -2.66 -1.91 -16.44
C LEU A 382 -2.61 -0.49 -15.92
N ALA A 383 -1.41 0.06 -15.75
CA ALA A 383 -1.24 1.47 -15.42
C ALA A 383 -1.27 2.29 -16.71
N ALA A 384 -2.14 3.28 -16.80
CA ALA A 384 -2.24 4.19 -17.93
C ALA A 384 -1.68 5.57 -17.59
N ARG A 385 -1.12 6.26 -18.59
CA ARG A 385 -0.57 7.61 -18.43
C ARG A 385 -0.61 8.40 -19.73
N ASP A 386 -1.00 9.66 -19.63
CA ASP A 386 -0.75 10.67 -20.65
C ASP A 386 0.59 11.38 -20.38
N GLU A 387 1.36 11.60 -21.44
CA GLU A 387 2.70 12.16 -21.37
C GLU A 387 2.70 13.62 -21.87
N SER A 388 3.70 14.38 -21.42
CA SER A 388 3.81 15.81 -21.76
C SER A 388 4.06 16.08 -23.25
N ASP A 389 4.50 15.08 -24.00
CA ASP A 389 4.72 15.16 -25.45
C ASP A 389 3.44 14.90 -26.27
N GLY A 390 2.29 14.74 -25.61
CA GLY A 390 1.00 14.47 -26.25
C GLY A 390 0.75 12.99 -26.55
N THR A 391 1.71 12.11 -26.30
CA THR A 391 1.49 10.66 -26.38
C THR A 391 0.77 10.14 -25.14
N THR A 392 0.17 8.96 -25.28
CA THR A 392 -0.45 8.22 -24.19
C THR A 392 0.17 6.83 -24.10
N SER A 393 0.03 6.16 -22.96
CA SER A 393 0.65 4.85 -22.76
C SER A 393 -0.09 3.95 -21.77
N VAL A 394 0.17 2.65 -21.90
CA VAL A 394 -0.08 1.65 -20.85
C VAL A 394 1.23 0.96 -20.47
N ASN A 395 1.38 0.62 -19.19
CA ASN A 395 2.55 -0.05 -18.64
C ASN A 395 2.21 -1.46 -18.17
N ILE A 396 3.07 -2.41 -18.54
CA ILE A 396 3.00 -3.80 -18.11
C ILE A 396 4.13 -4.05 -17.10
N THR A 397 3.79 -4.16 -15.82
CA THR A 397 4.74 -4.49 -14.74
C THR A 397 4.79 -6.00 -14.54
N THR A 398 5.98 -6.60 -14.67
CA THR A 398 6.15 -8.05 -14.71
C THR A 398 6.15 -8.76 -13.35
N GLY A 399 6.42 -8.04 -12.26
CA GLY A 399 6.68 -8.66 -10.96
C GLY A 399 5.58 -9.56 -10.41
N GLN A 400 4.33 -9.39 -10.87
CA GLN A 400 3.15 -10.16 -10.42
C GLN A 400 2.52 -11.03 -11.52
N MET A 401 3.14 -11.09 -12.69
CA MET A 401 2.71 -11.98 -13.77
C MET A 401 3.09 -13.44 -13.48
N GLN A 402 2.26 -14.35 -13.95
CA GLN A 402 2.51 -15.80 -13.93
C GLN A 402 2.93 -16.30 -15.32
N ALA A 403 3.68 -17.40 -15.36
CA ALA A 403 4.09 -18.01 -16.62
C ALA A 403 2.87 -18.38 -17.47
N GLY A 404 2.86 -17.99 -18.74
CA GLY A 404 1.77 -18.19 -19.69
C GLY A 404 0.82 -16.99 -19.82
N GLU A 405 0.73 -16.13 -18.80
CA GLU A 405 -0.09 -14.90 -18.87
C GLU A 405 0.43 -13.91 -19.90
N GLU A 406 1.74 -13.94 -20.21
CA GLU A 406 2.34 -13.07 -21.24
C GLU A 406 1.69 -13.25 -22.61
N LYS A 407 1.19 -14.45 -22.93
CA LYS A 407 0.52 -14.74 -24.20
C LYS A 407 -0.89 -14.16 -24.23
N ILE A 408 -1.64 -14.33 -23.13
CA ILE A 408 -2.98 -13.75 -22.97
C ILE A 408 -2.91 -12.22 -23.07
N ILE A 409 -1.92 -11.62 -22.39
CA ILE A 409 -1.68 -10.17 -22.44
C ILE A 409 -1.34 -9.74 -23.87
N ALA A 410 -0.43 -10.43 -24.54
CA ALA A 410 -0.01 -10.12 -25.90
C ALA A 410 -1.19 -10.16 -26.88
N ASP A 411 -2.01 -11.21 -26.83
CA ASP A 411 -3.16 -11.39 -27.72
C ASP A 411 -4.24 -10.33 -27.45
N ARG A 412 -4.55 -10.04 -26.18
CA ARG A 412 -5.55 -9.03 -25.80
C ARG A 412 -5.12 -7.60 -26.13
N LEU A 413 -3.87 -7.24 -25.85
CA LEU A 413 -3.33 -5.93 -26.25
C LEU A 413 -3.37 -5.78 -27.77
N HIS A 414 -2.93 -6.80 -28.52
CA HIS A 414 -2.98 -6.77 -29.97
C HIS A 414 -4.41 -6.64 -30.50
N GLU A 415 -5.36 -7.42 -29.97
CA GLU A 415 -6.78 -7.34 -30.32
C GLU A 415 -7.30 -5.91 -30.16
N VAL A 416 -7.12 -5.32 -28.98
CA VAL A 416 -7.68 -4.01 -28.64
C VAL A 416 -6.98 -2.87 -29.40
N LEU A 417 -5.65 -2.89 -29.50
CA LEU A 417 -4.89 -1.82 -30.18
C LEU A 417 -5.04 -1.88 -31.70
N SER A 418 -5.33 -3.05 -32.28
CA SER A 418 -5.57 -3.19 -33.73
C SER A 418 -6.98 -2.79 -34.16
N LYS A 419 -7.90 -2.51 -33.23
CA LYS A 419 -9.28 -2.09 -33.57
C LYS A 419 -9.23 -0.76 -34.32
N LYS A 420 -9.80 -0.74 -35.53
CA LYS A 420 -10.05 0.49 -36.28
C LYS A 420 -11.11 1.31 -35.56
N ARG A 421 -10.75 2.54 -35.20
CA ARG A 421 -11.63 3.50 -34.53
C ARG A 421 -11.83 4.71 -35.43
N GLN A 422 -12.91 5.44 -35.20
CA GLN A 422 -13.16 6.72 -35.84
C GLN A 422 -12.82 7.85 -34.86
N PRO A 423 -12.52 9.06 -35.35
CA PRO A 423 -12.41 10.24 -34.49
C PRO A 423 -13.61 10.34 -33.56
N LYS A 424 -13.35 10.68 -32.29
CA LYS A 424 -14.42 10.96 -31.34
C LYS A 424 -15.20 12.19 -31.80
N PRO A 425 -16.54 12.17 -31.73
CA PRO A 425 -17.31 13.38 -32.01
C PRO A 425 -16.95 14.48 -31.01
N GLU A 426 -17.07 15.73 -31.44
CA GLU A 426 -17.00 16.86 -30.51
C GLU A 426 -18.15 16.76 -29.49
N MET A 427 -17.94 17.36 -28.31
CA MET A 427 -18.98 17.42 -27.29
C MET A 427 -20.21 18.15 -27.84
N SER A 428 -21.38 17.59 -27.57
CA SER A 428 -22.67 18.17 -27.95
C SER A 428 -22.90 19.48 -27.20
N VAL A 429 -23.60 20.43 -27.85
CA VAL A 429 -23.94 21.72 -27.23
C VAL A 429 -24.67 21.49 -25.89
N PRO A 430 -24.28 22.19 -24.80
CA PRO A 430 -24.88 21.98 -23.49
C PRO A 430 -26.40 22.22 -23.50
N THR A 431 -27.18 21.30 -22.94
CA THR A 431 -28.64 21.41 -22.84
C THR A 431 -29.10 22.26 -21.65
N ALA A 432 -28.16 22.65 -20.76
CA ALA A 432 -28.43 23.49 -19.60
C ALA A 432 -27.22 24.39 -19.30
N ASN A 433 -27.51 25.55 -18.69
CA ASN A 433 -26.49 26.48 -18.19
C ASN A 433 -26.16 26.16 -16.72
N LEU A 434 -24.93 25.76 -16.42
CA LEU A 434 -24.47 25.38 -15.09
C LEU A 434 -24.11 26.57 -14.19
N ASN A 435 -24.04 27.80 -14.71
CA ASN A 435 -23.58 28.98 -13.96
C ASN A 435 -24.34 29.23 -12.66
N GLY A 436 -23.60 29.46 -11.57
CA GLY A 436 -24.13 29.86 -10.28
C GLY A 436 -23.93 28.82 -9.18
N ILE A 437 -24.66 29.02 -8.09
CA ILE A 437 -24.54 28.22 -6.87
C ILE A 437 -25.54 27.06 -6.93
N TRP A 438 -25.09 25.89 -6.50
CA TRP A 438 -25.87 24.67 -6.39
C TRP A 438 -25.78 24.14 -4.97
N ASP A 439 -26.94 23.86 -4.38
CA ASP A 439 -27.04 23.16 -3.10
C ASP A 439 -26.97 21.66 -3.39
N VAL A 440 -25.99 20.97 -2.83
CA VAL A 440 -25.62 19.59 -3.18
C VAL A 440 -25.86 18.70 -1.99
N SER A 441 -26.61 17.62 -2.18
CA SER A 441 -26.76 16.53 -1.23
C SER A 441 -25.98 15.33 -1.72
N ILE A 442 -24.98 14.88 -0.95
CA ILE A 442 -24.19 13.69 -1.24
C ILE A 442 -24.64 12.57 -0.32
N GLN A 443 -25.13 11.48 -0.90
CA GLN A 443 -25.46 10.25 -0.20
C GLN A 443 -24.25 9.32 -0.18
N PHE A 444 -23.62 9.22 1.00
CA PHE A 444 -22.66 8.18 1.32
C PHE A 444 -23.39 6.90 1.75
N PHE A 445 -22.64 5.84 2.09
CA PHE A 445 -23.21 4.52 2.36
C PHE A 445 -24.21 4.50 3.53
N SER A 446 -23.92 5.27 4.59
CA SER A 446 -24.73 5.29 5.83
C SER A 446 -25.13 6.68 6.29
N SER A 447 -24.89 7.71 5.47
CA SER A 447 -25.16 9.10 5.81
C SER A 447 -25.33 9.97 4.58
N THR A 448 -25.85 11.16 4.79
CA THR A 448 -25.95 12.21 3.78
C THR A 448 -25.20 13.43 4.27
N SER A 449 -24.44 14.08 3.40
CA SER A 449 -23.79 15.37 3.66
C SER A 449 -24.32 16.47 2.73
N GLN A 450 -24.33 17.71 3.22
CA GLN A 450 -24.72 18.90 2.48
C GLN A 450 -23.48 19.69 2.05
N HIS A 451 -23.29 19.75 0.74
CA HIS A 451 -22.19 20.42 0.06
C HIS A 451 -22.75 21.57 -0.80
N SER A 452 -21.87 22.36 -1.41
CA SER A 452 -22.28 23.27 -2.48
C SER A 452 -21.26 23.37 -3.60
N PHE A 453 -21.75 23.62 -4.81
CA PHE A 453 -20.93 23.99 -5.95
C PHE A 453 -21.17 25.45 -6.30
N ASN A 454 -20.12 26.19 -6.66
CA ASN A 454 -20.24 27.50 -7.28
C ASN A 454 -19.53 27.44 -8.64
N ILE A 455 -20.31 27.40 -9.71
CA ILE A 455 -19.83 27.05 -11.05
C ILE A 455 -19.82 28.29 -11.95
N THR A 456 -18.74 28.44 -12.68
CA THR A 456 -18.61 29.32 -13.85
C THR A 456 -18.42 28.45 -15.09
N GLN A 457 -19.33 28.54 -16.05
CA GLN A 457 -19.31 27.78 -17.29
C GLN A 457 -18.86 28.63 -18.47
N ASP A 458 -18.00 28.05 -19.31
CA ASP A 458 -17.54 28.56 -20.59
C ASP A 458 -17.73 27.48 -21.67
N GLY A 459 -18.80 27.61 -22.46
CA GLY A 459 -19.19 26.59 -23.45
C GLY A 459 -19.40 25.21 -22.80
N ASN A 460 -18.68 24.20 -23.30
CA ASN A 460 -18.70 22.82 -22.78
C ASN A 460 -17.82 22.61 -21.55
N TRP A 461 -17.06 23.61 -21.13
CA TRP A 461 -16.15 23.54 -20.00
C TRP A 461 -16.69 24.33 -18.82
N PHE A 462 -16.35 23.92 -17.60
CA PHE A 462 -16.65 24.71 -16.42
C PHE A 462 -15.62 24.52 -15.32
N SER A 463 -15.50 25.55 -14.49
CA SER A 463 -14.67 25.54 -13.29
C SER A 463 -15.40 26.22 -12.16
N GLY A 464 -14.89 26.09 -10.94
CA GLY A 464 -15.58 26.65 -9.78
C GLY A 464 -15.01 26.19 -8.47
N THR A 465 -15.84 26.30 -7.43
CA THR A 465 -15.51 25.77 -6.11
C THR A 465 -16.51 24.71 -5.66
N HIS A 466 -16.00 23.70 -4.98
CA HIS A 466 -16.75 22.69 -4.25
C HIS A 466 -16.51 22.95 -2.76
N LYS A 467 -17.56 23.37 -2.04
CA LYS A 467 -17.56 23.45 -0.58
C LYS A 467 -18.09 22.13 -0.02
N ALA A 468 -17.28 21.47 0.78
CA ALA A 468 -17.60 20.23 1.47
C ALA A 468 -17.66 20.43 2.99
N ASP A 469 -17.73 19.32 3.73
CA ASP A 469 -17.84 19.33 5.19
C ASP A 469 -16.77 20.16 5.91
N PHE A 470 -15.51 20.03 5.49
CA PHE A 470 -14.36 20.55 6.25
C PHE A 470 -13.52 21.58 5.49
N ASP A 471 -13.77 21.76 4.19
CA ASP A 471 -12.93 22.56 3.30
C ASP A 471 -13.70 23.07 2.08
N THR A 472 -13.06 23.99 1.36
CA THR A 472 -13.49 24.44 0.04
C THR A 472 -12.33 24.28 -0.92
N ARG A 473 -12.61 23.71 -2.09
CA ARG A 473 -11.60 23.32 -3.08
C ARG A 473 -12.07 23.65 -4.48
N ASN A 474 -11.15 23.67 -5.43
CA ASN A 474 -11.50 23.89 -6.82
C ASN A 474 -12.19 22.66 -7.41
N LEU A 475 -13.10 22.90 -8.34
CA LEU A 475 -13.66 21.88 -9.23
C LEU A 475 -13.43 22.29 -10.69
N THR A 476 -13.28 21.31 -11.55
CA THR A 476 -13.18 21.48 -13.01
C THR A 476 -13.93 20.36 -13.71
N GLY A 477 -14.58 20.66 -14.83
CA GLY A 477 -15.43 19.70 -15.50
C GLY A 477 -15.85 20.06 -16.92
N THR A 478 -16.64 19.16 -17.47
CA THR A 478 -17.19 19.19 -18.81
C THR A 478 -18.68 18.86 -18.81
N ILE A 479 -19.39 19.43 -19.77
CA ILE A 479 -20.78 19.10 -20.09
C ILE A 479 -20.87 18.74 -21.58
N ASP A 480 -21.47 17.59 -21.87
CA ASP A 480 -21.73 17.07 -23.23
C ASP A 480 -23.22 16.80 -23.36
N GLY A 481 -23.93 17.71 -24.05
CA GLY A 481 -25.39 17.72 -24.03
C GLY A 481 -25.91 17.92 -22.61
N SER A 482 -26.50 16.87 -22.02
CA SER A 482 -26.97 16.86 -20.63
C SER A 482 -26.03 16.13 -19.67
N GLN A 483 -25.01 15.44 -20.17
CA GLN A 483 -24.08 14.68 -19.33
C GLN A 483 -23.04 15.61 -18.72
N ILE A 484 -22.76 15.45 -17.43
CA ILE A 484 -21.73 16.20 -16.73
C ILE A 484 -20.68 15.24 -16.16
N LYS A 485 -19.41 15.61 -16.30
CA LYS A 485 -18.28 14.95 -15.66
C LYS A 485 -17.37 16.01 -15.07
N PHE A 486 -17.06 15.89 -13.79
CA PHE A 486 -16.20 16.87 -13.13
C PHE A 486 -15.47 16.25 -11.96
N GLU A 487 -14.36 16.88 -11.58
CA GLU A 487 -13.56 16.42 -10.46
C GLU A 487 -13.30 17.54 -9.44
N SER A 488 -13.02 17.11 -8.22
CA SER A 488 -12.46 17.97 -7.18
C SER A 488 -11.66 17.10 -6.22
N THR A 489 -10.56 17.64 -5.68
CA THR A 489 -9.66 16.86 -4.81
C THR A 489 -9.53 17.52 -3.45
N ILE A 490 -9.78 16.78 -2.38
CA ILE A 490 -9.35 17.16 -1.03
C ILE A 490 -7.89 16.75 -0.85
N ARG A 491 -7.09 17.64 -0.29
CA ARG A 491 -5.70 17.38 0.05
C ARG A 491 -5.47 17.79 1.49
N ILE A 492 -5.15 16.82 2.33
CA ILE A 492 -4.61 17.05 3.67
C ILE A 492 -3.20 16.47 3.71
N VAL A 493 -2.44 16.78 4.76
CA VAL A 493 -1.07 16.25 4.86
C VAL A 493 -1.13 14.73 4.91
N ALA A 494 -0.38 14.06 4.03
CA ALA A 494 -0.29 12.60 3.89
C ALA A 494 -1.46 11.91 3.14
N ASP A 495 -2.59 12.58 2.93
CA ASP A 495 -3.80 11.96 2.39
C ASP A 495 -4.48 12.84 1.31
N ASN A 496 -5.12 12.20 0.34
CA ASN A 496 -5.96 12.87 -0.64
C ASN A 496 -7.17 12.02 -1.00
N ILE A 497 -8.28 12.65 -1.40
CA ILE A 497 -9.45 11.97 -1.94
C ILE A 497 -9.89 12.71 -3.21
N ASN A 498 -9.93 11.99 -4.32
CA ASN A 498 -10.45 12.50 -5.58
C ASN A 498 -11.93 12.19 -5.69
N TYR A 499 -12.76 13.22 -5.79
CA TYR A 499 -14.17 13.09 -6.12
C TYR A 499 -14.30 13.20 -7.63
N LEU A 500 -14.63 12.10 -8.30
CA LEU A 500 -14.94 12.07 -9.73
C LEU A 500 -16.46 11.93 -9.89
N PHE A 501 -17.11 13.04 -10.21
CA PHE A 501 -18.54 13.10 -10.42
C PHE A 501 -18.88 12.75 -11.87
N GLN A 502 -19.91 11.93 -12.05
CA GLN A 502 -20.52 11.66 -13.34
C GLN A 502 -22.04 11.66 -13.19
N GLY A 503 -22.75 12.40 -14.03
CA GLY A 503 -24.20 12.50 -13.92
C GLY A 503 -24.85 13.20 -15.09
N THR A 504 -26.09 13.65 -14.87
CA THR A 504 -26.87 14.41 -15.84
C THR A 504 -27.48 15.65 -15.21
N VAL A 505 -27.61 16.71 -16.01
CA VAL A 505 -28.32 17.95 -15.64
C VAL A 505 -29.62 18.10 -16.43
N SER A 506 -30.68 18.55 -15.75
CA SER A 506 -31.96 18.89 -16.36
C SER A 506 -32.51 20.17 -15.72
N GLY A 507 -32.38 21.29 -16.44
CA GLY A 507 -32.84 22.60 -15.95
C GLY A 507 -32.11 23.08 -14.70
N ASN A 508 -32.79 23.00 -13.55
CA ASN A 508 -32.29 23.44 -12.24
C ASN A 508 -31.90 22.30 -11.31
N THR A 509 -31.85 21.06 -11.81
CA THR A 509 -31.41 19.90 -11.04
C THR A 509 -30.29 19.16 -11.76
N MET A 510 -29.38 18.58 -10.98
CA MET A 510 -28.41 17.60 -11.47
C MET A 510 -28.32 16.42 -10.50
N SER A 511 -27.96 15.26 -11.00
CA SER A 511 -27.74 14.07 -10.17
C SER A 511 -26.83 13.06 -10.85
N GLY A 512 -26.21 12.19 -10.07
CA GLY A 512 -25.34 11.16 -10.60
C GLY A 512 -24.57 10.40 -9.53
N ASP A 513 -23.53 9.72 -9.97
CA ASP A 513 -22.64 8.92 -9.15
C ASP A 513 -21.32 9.68 -8.90
N ILE A 514 -20.64 9.30 -7.82
CA ILE A 514 -19.32 9.79 -7.45
C ILE A 514 -18.41 8.58 -7.29
N HIS A 515 -17.33 8.56 -8.07
CA HIS A 515 -16.23 7.63 -7.87
C HIS A 515 -15.16 8.29 -6.98
N LEU A 516 -14.82 7.61 -5.88
CA LEU A 516 -13.93 8.14 -4.84
C LEU A 516 -12.55 7.45 -4.84
N GLY A 517 -12.13 6.85 -5.95
CA GLY A 517 -10.87 6.10 -6.01
C GLY A 517 -10.99 4.73 -5.34
N GLU A 518 -10.11 4.43 -4.38
CA GLU A 518 -10.12 3.15 -3.64
C GLU A 518 -11.23 3.07 -2.58
N TYR A 519 -11.96 4.18 -2.34
CA TYR A 519 -13.12 4.21 -1.46
C TYR A 519 -14.41 3.76 -2.19
N ARG A 520 -15.48 3.49 -1.42
CA ARG A 520 -16.79 3.15 -2.00
C ARG A 520 -17.38 4.34 -2.76
N THR A 521 -18.16 4.06 -3.80
CA THR A 521 -18.89 5.07 -4.57
C THR A 521 -19.96 5.76 -3.72
N ALA A 522 -20.29 6.99 -4.07
CA ALA A 522 -21.40 7.76 -3.48
C ALA A 522 -22.34 8.25 -4.58
N LYS A 523 -23.49 8.81 -4.20
CA LYS A 523 -24.42 9.46 -5.13
C LYS A 523 -24.60 10.92 -4.77
N PHE A 524 -24.91 11.76 -5.75
CA PHE A 524 -25.26 13.15 -5.49
C PHE A 524 -26.53 13.57 -6.19
N THR A 525 -27.20 14.54 -5.57
CA THR A 525 -28.26 15.35 -6.18
C THR A 525 -27.94 16.79 -5.88
N ALA A 526 -28.16 17.71 -6.81
CA ALA A 526 -28.02 19.13 -6.55
C ALA A 526 -29.14 19.95 -7.20
N THR A 527 -29.51 21.04 -6.54
CA THR A 527 -30.53 21.98 -7.01
C THR A 527 -29.93 23.38 -7.10
N ARG A 528 -30.26 24.13 -8.16
CA ARG A 528 -29.75 25.49 -8.32
C ARG A 528 -30.29 26.38 -7.21
N ASN A 529 -29.39 27.05 -6.51
CA ASN A 529 -29.73 28.01 -5.49
C ASN A 529 -30.18 29.33 -6.15
N GLY A 530 -31.40 29.77 -5.84
CA GLY A 530 -31.99 31.00 -6.37
C GLY A 530 -31.56 32.28 -5.66
N THR A 531 -30.74 32.16 -4.60
CA THR A 531 -30.30 33.30 -3.78
C THR A 531 -29.43 34.23 -4.58
N LYS A 532 -29.87 35.49 -4.75
CA LYS A 532 -29.11 36.53 -5.43
C LYS A 532 -28.40 37.41 -4.39
N PRO A 533 -27.11 37.77 -4.59
CA PRO A 533 -26.46 38.75 -3.72
C PRO A 533 -27.21 40.09 -3.78
N ALA A 534 -27.25 40.79 -2.66
CA ALA A 534 -27.89 42.09 -2.57
C ALA A 534 -27.21 43.09 -3.53
N ARG A 535 -27.97 43.61 -4.50
CA ARG A 535 -27.51 44.67 -5.41
C ARG A 535 -27.55 46.01 -4.67
N LYS A 536 -26.56 46.27 -3.82
CA LYS A 536 -26.36 47.57 -3.16
C LYS A 536 -25.10 48.25 -3.68
N ARG A 537 -25.13 49.58 -3.79
CA ARG A 537 -23.91 50.37 -4.01
C ARG A 537 -23.00 50.14 -2.81
N ILE A 538 -21.76 49.76 -3.07
CA ILE A 538 -20.73 49.65 -2.04
C ILE A 538 -20.25 51.07 -1.74
N GLN A 539 -20.45 51.53 -0.51
CA GLN A 539 -19.85 52.75 -0.02
C GLN A 539 -18.49 52.40 0.58
N ILE A 540 -17.43 53.07 0.10
CA ILE A 540 -16.09 52.98 0.67
C ILE A 540 -15.91 54.21 1.55
N PRO A 541 -15.77 54.07 2.88
CA PRO A 541 -15.54 55.21 3.76
C PRO A 541 -14.29 56.00 3.34
N GLY A 542 -14.35 57.34 3.44
CA GLY A 542 -13.23 58.24 3.12
C GLY A 542 -12.11 58.28 4.16
N GLY A 543 -12.12 57.38 5.15
CA GLY A 543 -11.15 57.30 6.24
C GLY A 543 -11.41 56.06 7.13
N PRO A 544 -10.58 55.83 8.17
CA PRO A 544 -10.82 54.79 9.16
C PRO A 544 -12.24 54.89 9.74
N PRO A 545 -12.89 53.76 10.07
CA PRO A 545 -14.27 53.79 10.57
C PRO A 545 -14.35 54.59 11.87
N LEU A 546 -15.05 55.73 11.84
CA LEU A 546 -15.31 56.58 13.01
C LEU A 546 -16.61 56.21 13.75
N ALA A 547 -17.37 55.25 13.21
CA ALA A 547 -18.45 54.51 13.86
C ALA A 547 -18.72 53.24 13.02
N THR A 548 -18.91 52.10 13.67
CA THR A 548 -19.31 50.82 13.06
C THR A 548 -20.81 50.69 12.91
#